data_AF-A0A838RBH6-F1
#
_entry.id   AF-A0A838RBH6-F1
#
_cell.length_a   1.000
_cell.length_b   1.000
_cell.length_c   1.000
_cell.angle_alpha   90.00
_cell.angle_beta   90.00
_cell.angle_gamma   90.00
#
_symmetry.space_group_name_H-M   'P 1'
#
loop_
_entity.id
_entity.type
_entity.pdbx_description
1 polymer ?
#
loop_
_entity_poly.entity_id
_entity_poly.type
_entity_poly.pdbx_seq_one_letter_code
_entity_poly.pdbx_strand_id
1 'polypeptide(L)'
;MRLTRSEPSALEQQVMELLLAGTQPPFPELRAQWSTAWVTRRVEPSDGLFVDLRIAPDAPRVHPPRFDICDVHVEFEGLEGGGYATFFVDGGGLSALHVIRSGGAWVPRSRLRSRCYTRMVGSDDDPDGVRFVPIGLERDWAGVRDTLEEAESWLKAP
;
A
#
# COMPACT_ATOMS: atom_id res chain seq x y z
N MET A 1 24.23 -11.73 7.61
CA MET A 1 22.81 -12.04 7.80
C MET A 1 22.25 -12.52 6.46
N ARG A 2 21.77 -13.75 6.33
CA ARG A 2 21.18 -14.23 5.05
C ARG A 2 19.78 -13.65 4.94
N LEU A 3 19.54 -12.79 3.94
CA LEU A 3 18.19 -12.37 3.57
C LEU A 3 17.51 -13.60 2.96
N THR A 4 16.57 -14.21 3.67
CA THR A 4 15.75 -15.28 3.14
C THR A 4 14.74 -14.66 2.17
N ARG A 5 14.95 -14.89 0.88
CA ARG A 5 13.95 -14.61 -0.16
C ARG A 5 12.73 -15.50 0.12
N SER A 6 11.59 -14.87 0.38
CA SER A 6 10.31 -15.57 0.51
C SER A 6 9.29 -14.96 -0.44
N GLU A 7 8.37 -15.80 -0.93
CA GLU A 7 7.29 -15.35 -1.79
C GLU A 7 6.23 -14.57 -0.98
N PRO A 8 5.49 -13.65 -1.63
CA PRO A 8 4.34 -13.02 -1.02
C PRO A 8 3.28 -14.03 -0.58
N SER A 9 2.69 -13.82 0.60
CA SER A 9 1.58 -14.64 1.09
C SER A 9 0.28 -14.39 0.30
N ALA A 10 -0.71 -15.27 0.44
CA ALA A 10 -2.00 -15.10 -0.25
C ALA A 10 -2.72 -13.79 0.14
N LEU A 11 -2.56 -13.32 1.38
CA LEU A 11 -3.10 -12.04 1.83
C LEU A 11 -2.38 -10.87 1.16
N GLU A 12 -1.04 -10.90 1.13
CA GLU A 12 -0.22 -9.86 0.49
C GLU A 12 -0.51 -9.74 -1.00
N GLN A 13 -0.67 -10.87 -1.69
CA GLN A 13 -1.06 -10.89 -3.11
C GLN A 13 -2.42 -10.21 -3.34
N GLN A 14 -3.45 -10.61 -2.59
CA GLN A 14 -4.80 -10.03 -2.73
C GLN A 14 -4.83 -8.53 -2.44
N VAL A 15 -4.10 -8.09 -1.41
CA VAL A 15 -4.03 -6.67 -1.04
C VAL A 15 -3.26 -5.87 -2.11
N MET A 16 -2.12 -6.38 -2.58
CA MET A 16 -1.34 -5.72 -3.63
C MET A 16 -2.07 -5.66 -4.97
N GLU A 17 -2.83 -6.70 -5.34
CA GLU A 17 -3.67 -6.68 -6.54
C GLU A 17 -4.66 -5.52 -6.52
N LEU A 18 -5.27 -5.25 -5.35
CA LEU A 18 -6.20 -4.15 -5.19
C LEU A 18 -5.51 -2.78 -5.19
N LEU A 19 -4.41 -2.66 -4.44
CA LEU A 19 -3.60 -1.44 -4.35
C LEU A 19 -3.00 -1.05 -5.71
N LEU A 20 -2.63 -2.04 -6.53
CA LEU A 20 -1.99 -1.83 -7.82
C LEU A 20 -2.98 -1.88 -9.01
N ALA A 21 -4.29 -1.95 -8.76
CA ALA A 21 -5.29 -1.95 -9.82
C ALA A 21 -5.34 -0.59 -10.54
N GLY A 22 -5.65 -0.60 -11.84
CA GLY A 22 -5.75 0.58 -12.71
C GLY A 22 -4.85 0.52 -13.95
N THR A 23 -5.06 1.40 -14.91
CA THR A 23 -4.25 1.45 -16.15
C THR A 23 -3.44 2.73 -16.28
N GLN A 24 -3.64 3.69 -15.37
CA GLN A 24 -2.98 4.97 -15.33
C GLN A 24 -1.53 4.78 -14.85
N PRO A 25 -0.53 5.49 -15.41
CA PRO A 25 0.80 5.52 -14.83
C PRO A 25 0.77 5.98 -13.35
N PRO A 26 1.64 5.45 -12.48
CA PRO A 26 2.69 4.45 -12.74
C PRO A 26 2.24 2.98 -12.50
N PHE A 27 0.94 2.70 -12.45
CA PHE A 27 0.40 1.40 -12.01
C PHE A 27 0.77 0.21 -12.90
N PRO A 28 0.83 0.32 -14.24
CA PRO A 28 1.33 -0.77 -15.09
C PRO A 28 2.75 -1.21 -14.72
N GLU A 29 3.66 -0.25 -14.51
CA GLU A 29 5.04 -0.51 -14.13
C GLU A 29 5.13 -1.10 -12.72
N LEU A 30 4.35 -0.58 -11.76
CA LEU A 30 4.29 -1.13 -10.40
C LEU A 30 3.82 -2.59 -10.39
N ARG A 31 2.86 -2.97 -11.26
CA ARG A 31 2.47 -4.38 -11.41
C ARG A 31 3.59 -5.23 -12.01
N ALA A 32 4.32 -4.70 -12.98
CA ALA A 32 5.49 -5.39 -13.53
C ALA A 32 6.56 -5.62 -12.44
N GLN A 33 6.81 -4.61 -11.59
CA GLN A 33 7.68 -4.75 -10.42
C GLN A 33 7.16 -5.84 -9.46
N TRP A 34 5.87 -5.79 -9.10
CA TRP A 34 5.25 -6.76 -8.19
C TRP A 34 5.37 -8.20 -8.68
N SER A 35 5.24 -8.44 -9.98
CA SER A 35 5.38 -9.78 -10.58
C SER A 35 6.76 -10.43 -10.39
N THR A 36 7.77 -9.63 -10.02
CA THR A 36 9.13 -10.09 -9.74
C THR A 36 9.57 -9.80 -8.31
N ALA A 37 8.65 -9.29 -7.48
CA ALA A 37 8.96 -8.89 -6.11
C ALA A 37 9.10 -10.11 -5.19
N TRP A 38 9.89 -9.96 -4.13
CA TRP A 38 9.97 -10.94 -3.05
C TRP A 38 10.05 -10.26 -1.69
N VAL A 39 9.58 -10.98 -0.69
CA VAL A 39 9.60 -10.54 0.70
C VAL A 39 10.98 -10.81 1.30
N THR A 40 11.56 -9.76 1.86
CA THR A 40 12.85 -9.81 2.58
C THR A 40 12.68 -9.82 4.09
N ARG A 41 11.58 -9.25 4.58
CA ARG A 41 11.22 -9.23 5.99
C ARG A 41 9.70 -9.18 6.12
N ARG A 42 9.18 -9.87 7.12
CA ARG A 42 7.79 -9.81 7.53
C ARG A 42 7.74 -9.64 9.05
N VAL A 43 6.97 -8.67 9.51
CA VAL A 43 6.73 -8.42 10.94
C VAL A 43 5.23 -8.28 11.15
N GLU A 44 4.71 -9.00 12.14
CA GLU A 44 3.29 -9.01 12.49
C GLU A 44 3.12 -8.58 13.96
N PRO A 45 3.34 -7.29 14.27
CA PRO A 45 3.03 -6.74 15.59
C PRO A 45 1.52 -6.74 15.87
N SER A 46 1.12 -6.28 17.05
CA SER A 46 -0.29 -6.28 17.47
C SER A 46 -1.20 -5.41 16.61
N ASP A 47 -0.66 -4.49 15.82
CA ASP A 47 -1.41 -3.51 15.04
C ASP A 47 -1.43 -3.80 13.53
N GLY A 48 -0.72 -4.84 13.04
CA GLY A 48 -0.77 -5.12 11.60
C GLY A 48 0.23 -6.13 11.08
N LEU A 49 0.37 -6.09 9.76
CA LEU A 49 1.35 -6.82 8.95
C LEU A 49 2.21 -5.81 8.19
N PHE A 50 3.53 -5.91 8.36
CA PHE A 50 4.52 -5.04 7.76
C PHE A 50 5.51 -5.88 6.97
N VAL A 51 5.62 -5.60 5.67
CA VAL A 51 6.35 -6.43 4.71
C VAL A 51 7.35 -5.58 3.95
N ASP A 52 8.64 -5.87 4.13
CA ASP A 52 9.71 -5.24 3.35
C ASP A 52 9.92 -6.03 2.05
N LEU A 53 9.85 -5.33 0.93
CA LEU A 53 9.93 -5.88 -0.41
C LEU A 53 11.27 -5.57 -1.06
N ARG A 54 11.67 -6.46 -1.98
CA ARG A 54 12.63 -6.14 -3.03
C ARG A 54 12.07 -6.57 -4.37
N ILE A 55 12.50 -5.88 -5.41
CA ILE A 55 12.15 -6.16 -6.80
C ILE A 55 13.39 -6.56 -7.58
N ALA A 56 13.21 -7.20 -8.73
CA ALA A 56 14.33 -7.55 -9.59
C ALA A 56 15.11 -6.28 -10.02
N PRO A 57 16.45 -6.34 -10.13
CA PRO A 57 17.26 -5.16 -10.43
C PRO A 57 16.96 -4.55 -11.81
N ASP A 58 16.47 -5.36 -12.74
CA ASP A 58 16.05 -5.00 -14.10
C ASP A 58 14.57 -4.63 -14.20
N ALA A 59 13.81 -4.68 -13.12
CA ALA A 59 12.42 -4.24 -13.11
C ALA A 59 12.33 -2.73 -13.44
N PRO A 60 11.30 -2.31 -14.20
CA PRO A 60 11.12 -0.91 -14.59
C PRO A 60 11.01 -0.03 -13.35
N ARG A 61 11.60 1.17 -13.37
CA ARG A 61 11.48 2.16 -12.29
C ARG A 61 10.40 3.17 -12.62
N VAL A 62 9.72 3.66 -11.59
CA VAL A 62 8.62 4.61 -11.72
C VAL A 62 9.04 6.02 -11.32
N HIS A 63 8.32 7.01 -11.84
CA HIS A 63 8.35 8.39 -11.39
C HIS A 63 6.99 8.80 -10.83
N PRO A 64 6.93 9.59 -9.73
CA PRO A 64 8.07 10.03 -8.90
C PRO A 64 8.77 8.85 -8.19
N PRO A 65 10.05 8.98 -7.80
CA PRO A 65 10.82 7.85 -7.27
C PRO A 65 10.50 7.54 -5.81
N ARG A 66 9.71 8.38 -5.13
CA ARG A 66 9.32 8.15 -3.75
C ARG A 66 7.92 8.67 -3.50
N PHE A 67 7.03 7.79 -3.06
CA PHE A 67 5.66 8.10 -2.67
C PHE A 67 5.05 6.88 -1.97
N ASP A 68 3.90 7.05 -1.35
CA ASP A 68 3.07 5.99 -0.82
C ASP A 68 1.60 6.29 -1.08
N ILE A 69 0.79 5.25 -1.22
CA ILE A 69 -0.64 5.39 -1.43
C ILE A 69 -1.37 4.51 -0.44
N CYS A 70 -2.18 5.16 0.40
CA CYS A 70 -3.06 4.54 1.38
C CYS A 70 -4.51 4.87 1.03
N ASP A 71 -5.12 4.05 0.18
CA ASP A 71 -6.48 4.30 -0.30
C ASP A 71 -7.34 3.03 -0.36
N VAL A 72 -6.92 1.99 0.36
CA VAL A 72 -7.63 0.72 0.44
C VAL A 72 -8.00 0.43 1.88
N HIS A 73 -9.30 0.27 2.13
CA HIS A 73 -9.83 -0.28 3.37
C HIS A 73 -10.05 -1.79 3.22
N VAL A 74 -9.69 -2.53 4.26
CA VAL A 74 -9.83 -3.98 4.33
C VAL A 74 -10.55 -4.39 5.60
N GLU A 75 -11.41 -5.40 5.49
CA GLU A 75 -11.99 -6.08 6.63
C GLU A 75 -11.57 -7.55 6.62
N PHE A 76 -11.47 -8.15 7.81
CA PHE A 76 -11.00 -9.52 7.96
C PHE A 76 -12.10 -10.45 8.49
N GLU A 77 -12.03 -11.72 8.11
CA GLU A 77 -12.94 -12.74 8.62
C GLU A 77 -12.75 -12.93 10.14
N GLY A 78 -13.86 -12.93 10.88
CA GLY A 78 -13.84 -13.17 12.33
C GLY A 78 -13.23 -12.06 13.18
N LEU A 79 -12.83 -10.92 12.59
CA LEU A 79 -12.33 -9.76 13.32
C LEU A 79 -13.33 -8.60 13.23
N GLU A 80 -13.58 -7.94 14.36
CA GLU A 80 -14.36 -6.70 14.39
C GLU A 80 -13.52 -5.51 13.95
N GLY A 81 -14.14 -4.56 13.25
CA GLY A 81 -13.44 -3.44 12.63
C GLY A 81 -12.70 -3.82 11.35
N GLY A 82 -12.02 -2.85 10.76
CA GLY A 82 -11.26 -3.04 9.53
C GLY A 82 -9.80 -2.65 9.70
N GLY A 83 -9.24 -2.13 8.62
CA GLY A 83 -7.88 -1.68 8.53
C GLY A 83 -7.63 -0.98 7.21
N TYR A 84 -6.41 -0.50 7.03
CA TYR A 84 -5.97 0.16 5.82
C TYR A 84 -4.75 -0.54 5.28
N ALA A 85 -4.62 -0.54 3.96
CA ALA A 85 -3.44 -1.04 3.28
C ALA A 85 -2.73 0.10 2.55
N THR A 86 -1.41 0.03 2.59
CA THR A 86 -0.53 1.04 1.99
C THR A 86 0.64 0.34 1.33
N PHE A 87 0.97 0.72 0.10
CA PHE A 87 2.25 0.37 -0.50
C PHE A 87 3.18 1.58 -0.53
N PHE A 88 4.47 1.30 -0.53
CA PHE A 88 5.52 2.31 -0.54
C PHE A 88 6.40 2.11 -1.76
N VAL A 89 6.80 3.23 -2.37
CA VAL A 89 7.79 3.31 -3.43
C VAL A 89 8.98 4.11 -2.92
N ASP A 90 10.18 3.57 -3.11
CA ASP A 90 11.43 4.25 -2.84
C ASP A 90 12.45 3.93 -3.94
N GLY A 91 13.22 4.93 -4.36
CA GLY A 91 14.10 4.83 -5.54
C GLY A 91 13.39 4.35 -6.81
N GLY A 92 12.09 4.65 -6.97
CA GLY A 92 11.25 4.23 -8.08
C GLY A 92 10.88 2.75 -8.08
N GLY A 93 11.08 2.02 -6.97
CA GLY A 93 10.66 0.63 -6.83
C GLY A 93 9.78 0.39 -5.61
N LEU A 94 8.87 -0.60 -5.69
CA LEU A 94 8.13 -1.10 -4.54
C LEU A 94 9.10 -1.51 -3.42
N SER A 95 8.92 -0.90 -2.24
CA SER A 95 9.80 -1.07 -1.10
C SER A 95 9.11 -1.72 0.09
N ALA A 96 7.81 -1.49 0.28
CA ALA A 96 7.06 -2.09 1.38
C ALA A 96 5.55 -2.21 1.10
N LEU A 97 4.91 -3.09 1.87
CA LEU A 97 3.46 -3.20 2.03
C LEU A 97 3.15 -3.19 3.52
N HIS A 98 2.26 -2.29 3.95
CA HIS A 98 1.68 -2.28 5.29
C HIS A 98 0.19 -2.58 5.22
N VAL A 99 -0.28 -3.40 6.16
CA VAL A 99 -1.69 -3.65 6.42
C VAL A 99 -1.94 -3.41 7.90
N ILE A 100 -2.58 -2.30 8.22
CA ILE A 100 -2.73 -1.80 9.59
C ILE A 100 -4.18 -1.97 10.03
N ARG A 101 -4.41 -2.51 11.22
CA ARG A 101 -5.74 -2.65 11.82
C ARG A 101 -6.22 -1.34 12.41
N SER A 102 -7.47 -0.98 12.15
CA SER A 102 -8.16 0.09 12.87
C SER A 102 -8.85 -0.50 14.11
N GLY A 103 -8.07 -0.69 15.18
CA GLY A 103 -8.54 -1.22 16.48
C GLY A 103 -8.33 -2.72 16.64
N GLY A 104 -8.28 -3.21 17.88
CA GLY A 104 -8.05 -4.62 18.22
C GLY A 104 -6.66 -5.15 17.84
N ALA A 105 -6.37 -6.41 18.21
CA ALA A 105 -5.10 -7.05 17.92
C ALA A 105 -5.08 -7.72 16.53
N TRP A 106 -3.93 -7.68 15.87
CA TRP A 106 -3.65 -8.43 14.66
C TRP A 106 -3.70 -9.93 14.92
N VAL A 107 -4.29 -10.67 13.97
CA VAL A 107 -4.31 -12.13 13.99
C VAL A 107 -3.55 -12.64 12.77
N PRO A 108 -2.44 -13.38 12.95
CA PRO A 108 -1.69 -13.93 11.84
C PRO A 108 -2.53 -14.83 10.94
N ARG A 109 -2.24 -14.82 9.63
CA ARG A 109 -2.96 -15.59 8.60
C ARG A 109 -4.45 -15.23 8.48
N SER A 110 -4.80 -13.99 8.81
CA SER A 110 -6.14 -13.44 8.56
C SER A 110 -6.52 -13.54 7.08
N ARG A 111 -7.82 -13.72 6.83
CA ARG A 111 -8.41 -13.74 5.49
C ARG A 111 -9.23 -12.47 5.28
N LEU A 112 -9.20 -11.93 4.07
CA LEU A 112 -10.03 -10.78 3.70
C LEU A 112 -11.50 -11.19 3.65
N ARG A 113 -12.35 -10.46 4.37
CA ARG A 113 -13.81 -10.53 4.31
C ARG A 113 -14.35 -9.60 3.23
N SER A 114 -13.92 -8.35 3.27
CA SER A 114 -14.38 -7.30 2.36
C SER A 114 -13.27 -6.29 2.11
N ARG A 115 -13.46 -5.48 1.06
CA ARG A 115 -12.53 -4.42 0.67
C ARG A 115 -13.26 -3.31 -0.07
N CYS A 116 -12.77 -2.09 0.06
CA CYS A 116 -13.21 -0.95 -0.72
C CYS A 116 -12.08 0.07 -0.81
N TYR A 117 -12.15 0.96 -1.79
CA TYR A 117 -11.33 2.15 -1.82
C TYR A 117 -11.82 3.17 -0.81
N THR A 118 -10.88 3.98 -0.31
CA THR A 118 -11.13 5.10 0.58
C THR A 118 -10.58 6.38 -0.02
N ARG A 119 -11.19 7.49 0.34
CA ARG A 119 -10.63 8.82 0.16
C ARG A 119 -10.09 9.33 1.49
N MET A 120 -8.91 9.93 1.45
CA MET A 120 -8.41 10.71 2.57
C MET A 120 -9.18 12.03 2.66
N VAL A 121 -9.78 12.29 3.81
CA VAL A 121 -10.53 13.50 4.12
C VAL A 121 -9.90 14.09 5.37
N GLY A 122 -9.25 15.24 5.22
CA GLY A 122 -8.60 15.99 6.29
C GLY A 122 -8.49 17.46 5.87
N SER A 123 -8.17 18.32 6.83
CA SER A 123 -7.85 19.72 6.57
C SER A 123 -6.34 19.90 6.70
N ASP A 124 -5.72 20.68 5.81
CA ASP A 124 -4.32 21.09 5.96
C ASP A 124 -4.05 21.79 7.31
N ASP A 125 -5.09 22.33 7.93
CA ASP A 125 -5.04 23.03 9.23
C ASP A 125 -5.17 22.08 10.45
N ASP A 126 -5.57 20.81 10.25
CA ASP A 126 -5.72 19.82 11.31
C ASP A 126 -5.17 18.45 10.85
N PRO A 127 -3.84 18.23 10.97
CA PRO A 127 -3.22 16.97 10.58
C PRO A 127 -3.67 15.78 11.45
N ASP A 128 -4.17 16.03 12.66
CA ASP A 128 -4.76 15.01 13.53
C ASP A 128 -6.20 14.67 13.10
N GLY A 129 -6.79 15.47 12.21
CA GLY A 129 -8.13 15.32 11.66
C GLY A 129 -8.23 14.43 10.42
N VAL A 130 -7.13 13.85 9.95
CA VAL A 130 -7.11 12.97 8.76
C VAL A 130 -7.97 11.73 9.00
N ARG A 131 -8.94 11.51 8.11
CA ARG A 131 -9.85 10.37 8.12
C ARG A 131 -9.86 9.69 6.77
N PHE A 132 -10.04 8.38 6.77
CA PHE A 132 -10.25 7.61 5.55
C PHE A 132 -11.73 7.29 5.44
N VAL A 133 -12.37 7.80 4.39
CA VAL A 133 -13.80 7.62 4.14
C VAL A 133 -13.97 6.58 3.03
N PRO A 134 -14.66 5.45 3.28
CA PRO A 134 -14.97 4.48 2.23
C PRO A 134 -15.76 5.13 1.08
N ILE A 135 -15.31 4.91 -0.16
CA ILE A 135 -15.94 5.43 -1.38
C ILE A 135 -16.45 4.34 -2.33
N GLY A 136 -16.28 3.06 -1.97
CA GLY A 136 -16.81 1.91 -2.72
C GLY A 136 -15.73 1.18 -3.52
N LEU A 137 -16.09 0.61 -4.67
CA LEU A 137 -15.17 -0.19 -5.49
C LEU A 137 -14.48 0.60 -6.61
N GLU A 138 -14.86 1.86 -6.79
CA GLU A 138 -14.19 2.76 -7.72
C GLU A 138 -13.14 3.58 -6.97
N ARG A 139 -11.92 3.56 -7.49
CA ARG A 139 -10.79 4.27 -6.93
C ARG A 139 -10.88 5.76 -7.25
N ASP A 140 -10.53 6.61 -6.31
CA ASP A 140 -10.40 8.04 -6.54
C ASP A 140 -9.10 8.37 -7.28
N TRP A 141 -9.15 8.29 -8.60
CA TRP A 141 -8.00 8.59 -9.46
C TRP A 141 -7.58 10.06 -9.45
N ALA A 142 -8.45 10.98 -9.02
CA ALA A 142 -8.07 12.37 -8.82
C ALA A 142 -7.17 12.47 -7.59
N GLY A 143 -7.61 11.94 -6.45
CA GLY A 143 -6.80 11.91 -5.23
C GLY A 143 -5.46 11.19 -5.40
N VAL A 144 -5.43 10.07 -6.12
CA VAL A 144 -4.17 9.39 -6.45
C VAL A 144 -3.22 10.29 -7.24
N ARG A 145 -3.75 11.08 -8.18
CA ARG A 145 -2.94 12.01 -8.99
C ARG A 145 -2.39 13.13 -8.12
N ASP A 146 -3.22 13.70 -7.26
CA ASP A 146 -2.81 14.76 -6.34
C ASP A 146 -1.66 14.29 -5.45
N THR A 147 -1.73 13.06 -4.91
CA THR A 147 -0.62 12.44 -4.15
C THR A 147 0.65 12.30 -4.98
N LEU A 148 0.55 11.90 -6.24
CA LEU A 148 1.73 11.75 -7.12
C LEU A 148 2.34 13.11 -7.48
N GLU A 149 1.51 14.13 -7.72
CA GLU A 149 1.96 15.50 -8.00
C GLU A 149 2.63 16.12 -6.77
N GLU A 150 2.08 15.90 -5.58
CA GLU A 150 2.69 16.29 -4.31
C GLU A 150 4.06 15.64 -4.13
N ALA A 151 4.15 14.32 -4.33
CA ALA A 151 5.41 13.59 -4.25
C ALA A 151 6.46 14.09 -5.27
N GLU A 152 6.04 14.51 -6.47
CA GLU A 152 6.93 15.14 -7.44
C GLU A 152 7.44 16.50 -6.96
N SER A 153 6.63 17.25 -6.22
CA SER A 153 7.02 18.56 -5.67
C SER A 153 8.17 18.47 -4.67
N TRP A 154 8.26 17.38 -3.89
CA TRP A 154 9.35 17.15 -2.93
C TRP A 154 10.72 17.04 -3.61
N LEU A 155 10.77 16.65 -4.88
CA LEU A 155 12.02 16.59 -5.66
C LEU A 155 12.51 17.98 -6.11
N LYS A 156 11.62 18.97 -6.10
CA LYS A 156 11.88 20.34 -6.57
C LYS A 156 12.22 21.28 -5.42
N ALA A 157 12.06 20.85 -4.17
CA ALA A 157 12.47 21.60 -2.99
C ALA A 157 14.01 21.64 -2.91
N PRO A 158 14.62 22.83 -2.75
CA PRO A 158 16.07 23.03 -2.75
C PRO A 158 16.79 22.39 -1.55
#